data_AF-A0A940TVC3-F1
#
_entry.id   AF-A0A940TVC3-F1
#
_cell.length_a   1.000
_cell.length_b   1.000
_cell.length_c   1.000
_cell.angle_alpha   90.00
_cell.angle_beta   90.00
_cell.angle_gamma   90.00
#
_symmetry.space_group_name_H-M   'P 1'
#
loop_
_entity.id
_entity.type
_entity.pdbx_description
1 polymer ?
#
loop_
_entity_poly.entity_id
_entity_poly.type
_entity_poly.pdbx_seq_one_letter_code
_entity_poly.pdbx_strand_id
1 'polypeptide(L)'
;MDVWVVKETCLDRDYELNSIAIKDGWQVVDIGAGIGDFSILTGHDNPRGRVYAFEPFPESYALLQENLSLNAVGNVATYDKAVGASTGVMLLKTTGESVQHTTTQSIVSGQAASVIEVQALSLDDIFRINGILQCDYLKMDCEGGEYEILFHASPNTLNIIRHICLEYHDGFTDYDHSDLVGHLQKFGFKVTTRRNPVHEYLGFLYAYRETGE
;
A
#
# COMPACT_ATOMS: atom_id res chain seq x y z
N MET A 1 -6.59 -8.34 15.77
CA MET A 1 -5.24 -8.41 15.18
C MET A 1 -5.05 -9.82 14.70
N ASP A 2 -5.02 -10.01 13.39
CA ASP A 2 -4.70 -11.31 12.84
C ASP A 2 -3.19 -11.55 13.03
N VAL A 3 -2.84 -12.69 13.64
CA VAL A 3 -1.44 -13.10 13.84
C VAL A 3 -0.70 -13.24 12.50
N TRP A 4 -1.44 -13.46 11.41
CA TRP A 4 -0.91 -13.58 10.06
C TRP A 4 -0.30 -12.27 9.56
N VAL A 5 -0.98 -11.13 9.75
CA VAL A 5 -0.46 -9.81 9.32
C VAL A 5 0.85 -9.47 10.03
N VAL A 6 0.91 -9.69 11.35
CA VAL A 6 2.15 -9.45 12.12
C VAL A 6 3.27 -10.41 11.70
N LYS A 7 2.94 -11.67 11.38
CA LYS A 7 3.93 -12.62 10.88
C LYS A 7 4.47 -12.16 9.53
N GLU A 8 3.60 -11.84 8.57
CA GLU A 8 3.97 -11.40 7.23
C GLU A 8 4.87 -10.17 7.24
N THR A 9 4.45 -9.12 7.98
CA THR A 9 5.18 -7.86 8.04
C THR A 9 6.42 -7.94 8.93
N CYS A 10 6.30 -8.44 10.16
CA CYS A 10 7.37 -8.31 11.16
C CYS A 10 8.34 -9.50 11.19
N LEU A 11 7.87 -10.72 10.90
CA LEU A 11 8.70 -11.93 10.97
C LEU A 11 9.24 -12.33 9.61
N ASP A 12 8.36 -12.44 8.62
CA ASP A 12 8.75 -12.82 7.27
C ASP A 12 9.36 -11.63 6.53
N ARG A 13 8.93 -10.40 6.85
CA ARG A 13 9.31 -9.17 6.14
C ARG A 13 9.00 -9.28 4.65
N ASP A 14 7.81 -9.79 4.32
CA ASP A 14 7.40 -10.01 2.92
C ASP A 14 7.36 -8.70 2.11
N TYR A 15 7.13 -7.57 2.78
CA TYR A 15 7.25 -6.23 2.21
C TYR A 15 8.69 -5.75 1.96
N GLU A 16 9.72 -6.49 2.36
CA GLU A 16 11.14 -6.17 2.14
C GLU A 16 11.87 -7.27 1.35
N LEU A 17 11.40 -8.51 1.40
CA LEU A 17 12.00 -9.67 0.76
C LEU A 17 11.93 -9.58 -0.77
N ASN A 18 13.08 -9.53 -1.44
CA ASN A 18 13.29 -9.38 -2.90
C ASN A 18 13.43 -7.96 -3.45
N SER A 19 13.46 -6.90 -2.63
CA SER A 19 13.80 -5.55 -3.08
C SER A 19 14.19 -4.63 -1.93
N ILE A 20 15.37 -4.89 -1.36
CA ILE A 20 16.15 -4.02 -0.45
C ILE A 20 15.50 -3.68 0.91
N ALA A 21 16.26 -3.83 1.99
CA ALA A 21 15.84 -3.33 3.31
C ALA A 21 15.64 -1.81 3.25
N ILE A 22 14.59 -1.31 3.92
CA ILE A 22 14.36 0.14 4.04
C ILE A 22 15.60 0.78 4.68
N LYS A 23 16.04 1.90 4.11
CA LYS A 23 17.20 2.63 4.62
C LYS A 23 16.79 3.91 5.32
N ASP A 24 17.60 4.27 6.30
CA ASP A 24 17.48 5.52 7.01
C ASP A 24 17.69 6.74 6.09
N GLY A 25 16.80 7.73 6.21
CA GLY A 25 16.70 8.91 5.36
C GLY A 25 15.74 8.78 4.17
N TRP A 26 15.04 7.65 4.02
CA TRP A 26 14.13 7.42 2.89
C TRP A 26 12.79 8.12 3.04
N GLN A 27 12.20 8.49 1.90
CA GLN A 27 10.80 8.92 1.81
C GLN A 27 9.95 7.70 1.44
N VAL A 28 9.11 7.25 2.37
CA VAL A 28 8.28 6.05 2.22
C VAL A 28 6.81 6.41 2.17
N VAL A 29 6.06 5.80 1.26
CA VAL A 29 4.60 5.89 1.17
C VAL A 29 4.02 4.51 1.44
N ASP A 30 3.11 4.42 2.40
CA ASP A 30 2.43 3.20 2.83
C ASP A 30 0.93 3.34 2.54
N ILE A 31 0.44 2.62 1.52
CA ILE A 31 -0.95 2.62 1.11
C ILE A 31 -1.63 1.34 1.60
N GLY A 32 -2.73 1.52 2.33
CA GLY A 32 -3.38 0.46 3.09
C GLY A 32 -2.55 0.12 4.31
N ALA A 33 -2.32 1.13 5.15
CA ALA A 33 -1.46 1.00 6.32
C ALA A 33 -2.05 0.10 7.42
N GLY A 34 -3.34 -0.26 7.33
CA GLY A 34 -4.01 -1.17 8.24
C GLY A 34 -3.90 -0.66 9.69
N ILE A 35 -3.34 -1.50 10.56
CA ILE A 35 -3.11 -1.15 11.97
C ILE A 35 -1.71 -0.58 12.24
N GLY A 36 -0.92 -0.32 11.19
CA GLY A 36 0.35 0.38 11.26
C GLY A 36 1.59 -0.46 11.52
N ASP A 37 1.50 -1.78 11.39
CA ASP A 37 2.63 -2.70 11.55
C ASP A 37 3.82 -2.35 10.62
N PHE A 38 3.58 -2.16 9.31
CA PHE A 38 4.63 -1.77 8.37
C PHE A 38 5.15 -0.35 8.66
N SER A 39 4.23 0.58 8.92
CA SER A 39 4.54 1.97 9.28
C SER A 39 5.39 2.10 10.54
N ILE A 40 5.14 1.29 11.57
CA ILE A 40 5.89 1.27 12.83
C ILE A 40 7.29 0.70 12.61
N LEU A 41 7.40 -0.46 11.96
CA LEU A 41 8.69 -1.09 11.66
C LEU A 41 9.56 -0.14 10.84
N THR A 42 8.98 0.42 9.77
CA THR A 42 9.65 1.39 8.90
C THR A 42 10.03 2.65 9.66
N GLY A 43 9.15 3.18 10.51
CA GLY A 43 9.43 4.36 11.31
C GLY A 43 10.66 4.19 12.22
N HIS A 44 10.82 3.01 12.82
CA HIS A 44 12.01 2.67 13.62
C HIS A 44 13.27 2.49 12.79
N ASP A 45 13.19 1.82 11.64
CA ASP A 45 14.34 1.55 10.76
C ASP A 45 14.76 2.81 9.95
N ASN A 46 13.91 3.84 9.90
CA ASN A 46 14.09 5.06 9.12
C ASN A 46 14.00 6.39 9.93
N PRO A 47 14.74 6.56 11.04
CA PRO A 47 14.55 7.68 11.97
C PRO A 47 14.81 9.09 11.38
N ARG A 48 15.63 9.22 10.33
CA ARG A 48 15.88 10.50 9.64
C ARG A 48 14.99 10.73 8.42
N GLY A 49 14.24 9.71 7.99
CA GLY A 49 13.32 9.81 6.88
C GLY A 49 11.89 10.15 7.30
N ARG A 50 10.95 9.93 6.40
CA ARG A 50 9.52 10.17 6.61
C ARG A 50 8.70 9.02 6.03
N VAL A 51 7.65 8.65 6.73
CA VAL A 51 6.62 7.72 6.23
C VAL A 51 5.31 8.49 6.07
N TYR A 52 4.60 8.26 4.97
CA TYR A 52 3.25 8.78 4.72
C TYR A 52 2.29 7.58 4.62
N ALA A 53 1.48 7.37 5.65
CA ALA A 53 0.61 6.22 5.82
C ALA A 53 -0.85 6.58 5.54
N PHE A 54 -1.51 5.82 4.66
CA PHE A 54 -2.89 6.04 4.24
C PHE A 54 -3.74 4.84 4.63
N GLU A 55 -4.75 5.07 5.47
CA GLU A 55 -5.69 4.04 5.92
C GLU A 55 -7.12 4.62 5.94
N PRO A 56 -8.02 4.18 5.05
CA PRO A 56 -9.36 4.75 4.93
C PRO A 56 -10.36 4.28 5.99
N PHE A 57 -10.15 3.12 6.63
CA PHE A 57 -11.12 2.58 7.57
C PHE A 57 -10.98 3.24 8.95
N PRO A 58 -12.04 3.88 9.49
CA PRO A 58 -11.92 4.65 10.73
C PRO A 58 -11.41 3.84 11.93
N GLU A 59 -11.82 2.56 12.05
CA GLU A 59 -11.37 1.68 13.12
C GLU A 59 -9.87 1.34 12.99
N SER A 60 -9.44 0.93 11.78
CA SER A 60 -8.03 0.65 11.48
C SER A 60 -7.16 1.89 11.65
N TYR A 61 -7.62 3.05 11.18
CA TYR A 61 -6.92 4.32 11.32
C TYR A 61 -6.73 4.73 12.78
N ALA A 62 -7.76 4.55 13.62
CA ALA A 62 -7.64 4.82 15.05
C ALA A 62 -6.58 3.90 15.71
N LEU A 63 -6.55 2.61 15.35
CA LEU A 63 -5.55 1.66 15.81
C LEU A 63 -4.14 2.00 15.31
N LEU A 64 -3.99 2.41 14.05
CA LEU A 64 -2.73 2.90 13.48
C LEU A 64 -2.18 4.06 14.33
N GLN A 65 -3.00 5.05 14.66
CA GLN A 65 -2.59 6.20 15.48
C GLN A 65 -2.20 5.78 16.91
N GLU A 66 -3.00 4.91 17.54
CA GLU A 66 -2.71 4.39 18.87
C GLU A 66 -1.39 3.60 18.88
N ASN A 67 -1.20 2.70 17.92
CA ASN A 67 -0.02 1.86 17.83
C ASN A 67 1.25 2.69 17.57
N LEU A 68 1.19 3.73 16.72
CA LEU A 68 2.31 4.66 16.54
C LEU A 68 2.68 5.38 17.84
N SER A 69 1.68 5.82 18.60
CA SER A 69 1.90 6.46 19.91
C SER A 69 2.51 5.48 20.92
N LEU A 70 2.01 4.25 21.00
CA LEU A 70 2.50 3.23 21.93
C LEU A 70 3.95 2.80 21.62
N ASN A 71 4.35 2.85 20.35
CA ASN A 71 5.71 2.52 19.91
C ASN A 71 6.63 3.76 19.84
N ALA A 72 6.16 4.94 20.24
CA ALA A 72 6.92 6.20 20.22
C ALA A 72 7.52 6.55 18.85
N VAL A 73 6.77 6.28 17.77
CA VAL A 73 7.18 6.55 16.38
C VAL A 73 6.64 7.92 15.95
N GLY A 74 7.54 8.90 15.76
CA GLY A 74 7.18 10.30 15.47
C GLY A 74 7.41 10.79 14.03
N ASN A 75 8.01 9.96 13.18
CA ASN A 75 8.35 10.27 11.78
C ASN A 75 7.32 9.75 10.76
N VAL A 76 6.15 9.29 11.22
CA VAL A 76 5.05 8.81 10.37
C VAL A 76 3.94 9.87 10.34
N ALA A 77 3.55 10.32 9.15
CA ALA A 77 2.36 11.13 8.92
C ALA A 77 1.21 10.21 8.49
N THR A 78 0.06 10.30 9.17
CA THR A 78 -1.09 9.42 8.91
C THR A 78 -2.25 10.19 8.26
N TYR A 79 -2.97 9.53 7.37
CA TYR A 79 -4.13 10.08 6.66
C TYR A 79 -5.30 9.09 6.67
N ASP A 80 -6.47 9.55 7.10
CA ASP A 80 -7.75 8.85 7.08
C ASP A 80 -8.40 8.88 5.68
N LYS A 81 -7.61 8.53 4.66
CA LYS A 81 -7.98 8.67 3.25
C LYS A 81 -7.65 7.42 2.47
N ALA A 82 -8.53 7.07 1.55
CA ALA A 82 -8.23 6.07 0.54
C ALA A 82 -7.28 6.64 -0.51
N VAL A 83 -6.60 5.74 -1.21
CA VAL A 83 -5.85 6.09 -2.43
C VAL A 83 -6.52 5.36 -3.59
N GLY A 84 -6.78 6.07 -4.69
CA GLY A 84 -7.49 5.51 -5.82
C GLY A 84 -7.08 6.13 -7.15
N ALA A 85 -7.83 5.81 -8.21
CA ALA A 85 -7.59 6.33 -9.57
C ALA A 85 -7.69 7.87 -9.67
N SER A 86 -8.52 8.49 -8.82
CA SER A 86 -8.72 9.95 -8.82
C SER A 86 -9.11 10.46 -7.42
N THR A 87 -8.88 11.76 -7.20
CA THR A 87 -9.30 12.45 -5.98
C THR A 87 -10.81 12.68 -5.96
N GLY A 88 -11.45 12.36 -4.85
CA GLY A 88 -12.88 12.55 -4.68
C GLY A 88 -13.46 11.69 -3.56
N VAL A 89 -14.65 11.18 -3.80
CA VAL A 89 -15.36 10.29 -2.86
C VAL A 89 -15.29 8.86 -3.38
N MET A 90 -14.94 7.92 -2.51
CA MET A 90 -14.91 6.49 -2.80
C MET A 90 -15.82 5.73 -1.84
N LEU A 91 -16.51 4.72 -2.37
CA LEU A 91 -17.33 3.81 -1.59
C LEU A 91 -16.53 2.53 -1.34
N LEU A 92 -16.29 2.20 -0.07
CA LEU A 92 -15.59 0.98 0.32
C LEU A 92 -16.57 -0.01 0.92
N LYS A 93 -16.38 -1.30 0.63
CA LYS A 93 -17.18 -2.38 1.20
C LYS A 93 -16.46 -2.95 2.41
N THR A 94 -17.16 -3.01 3.55
CA THR A 94 -16.70 -3.76 4.70
C THR A 94 -17.27 -5.17 4.61
N THR A 95 -16.43 -6.18 4.45
CA THR A 95 -16.78 -7.54 4.85
C THR A 95 -16.68 -7.64 6.37
N GLY A 96 -17.59 -8.36 7.02
CA GLY A 96 -17.62 -8.44 8.49
C GLY A 96 -16.30 -8.99 9.05
N GLU A 97 -15.86 -8.38 10.15
CA GLU A 97 -14.54 -8.46 10.82
C GLU A 97 -13.54 -7.36 10.38
N SER A 98 -13.06 -6.61 11.38
CA SER A 98 -12.30 -5.35 11.31
C SER A 98 -10.90 -5.42 10.66
N VAL A 99 -10.60 -6.47 9.89
CA VAL A 99 -9.25 -6.76 9.38
C VAL A 99 -9.23 -7.14 7.90
N GLN A 100 -10.39 -7.38 7.28
CA GLN A 100 -10.47 -7.66 5.84
C GLN A 100 -11.45 -6.69 5.20
N HIS A 101 -10.93 -5.78 4.39
CA HIS A 101 -11.74 -4.75 3.77
C HIS A 101 -11.37 -4.57 2.31
N THR A 102 -12.30 -4.94 1.43
CA THR A 102 -12.07 -4.89 -0.01
C THR A 102 -12.36 -3.50 -0.59
N THR A 103 -11.46 -2.99 -1.44
CA THR A 103 -11.65 -1.70 -2.12
C THR A 103 -12.48 -1.81 -3.41
N THR A 104 -12.76 -3.04 -3.88
CA THR A 104 -13.52 -3.31 -5.11
C THR A 104 -15.00 -3.65 -4.88
N GLN A 105 -15.82 -3.48 -5.91
CA GLN A 105 -17.26 -3.78 -5.88
C GLN A 105 -17.58 -5.28 -5.97
N SER A 106 -16.90 -6.19 -5.27
CA SER A 106 -17.29 -7.62 -5.30
C SER A 106 -18.60 -7.87 -4.54
N ILE A 107 -19.55 -8.59 -5.16
CA ILE A 107 -20.81 -9.00 -4.53
C ILE A 107 -20.51 -10.26 -3.72
N VAL A 108 -20.16 -10.11 -2.44
CA VAL A 108 -20.12 -11.26 -1.52
C VAL A 108 -21.54 -11.58 -1.10
N SER A 109 -22.05 -12.73 -1.52
CA SER A 109 -23.39 -13.20 -1.21
C SER A 109 -23.50 -13.65 0.26
N GLY A 110 -24.39 -13.02 1.03
CA GLY A 110 -24.95 -13.62 2.24
C GLY A 110 -24.75 -12.88 3.57
N GLN A 111 -23.93 -11.83 3.63
CA GLN A 111 -23.87 -10.90 4.76
C GLN A 111 -24.09 -9.48 4.24
N ALA A 112 -24.81 -8.65 5.01
CA ALA A 112 -25.01 -7.25 4.65
C ALA A 112 -23.66 -6.53 4.73
N ALA A 113 -22.93 -6.47 3.62
CA ALA A 113 -21.73 -5.65 3.50
C ALA A 113 -22.15 -4.19 3.77
N SER A 114 -21.71 -3.62 4.88
CA SER A 114 -21.82 -2.17 5.07
C SER A 114 -20.92 -1.49 4.05
N VAL A 115 -21.43 -0.43 3.44
CA VAL A 115 -20.65 0.44 2.56
C VAL A 115 -20.34 1.69 3.36
N ILE A 116 -19.07 2.10 3.38
CA ILE A 116 -18.64 3.37 3.95
C ILE A 116 -18.22 4.32 2.84
N GLU A 117 -18.52 5.61 3.04
CA GLU A 117 -18.07 6.69 2.18
C GLU A 117 -16.80 7.30 2.76
N VAL A 118 -15.73 7.36 1.97
CA VAL A 118 -14.45 7.92 2.38
C VAL A 118 -13.93 8.91 1.35
N GLN A 119 -13.08 9.83 1.79
CA GLN A 119 -12.33 10.69 0.89
C GLN A 119 -11.16 9.91 0.30
N ALA A 120 -11.02 9.96 -1.02
CA ALA A 120 -9.92 9.37 -1.77
C ALA A 120 -9.02 10.46 -2.37
N LEU A 121 -7.72 10.17 -2.44
CA LEU A 121 -6.75 10.97 -3.18
C LEU A 121 -6.14 10.12 -4.31
N SER A 122 -5.77 10.75 -5.42
CA SER A 122 -4.88 10.09 -6.39
C SER A 122 -3.44 10.04 -5.89
N LEU A 123 -2.63 9.12 -6.43
CA LEU A 123 -1.21 9.04 -6.11
C LEU A 123 -0.47 10.36 -6.43
N ASP A 124 -0.83 10.99 -7.55
CA ASP A 124 -0.30 12.30 -7.94
C ASP A 124 -0.60 13.38 -6.89
N ASP A 125 -1.82 13.41 -6.36
CA ASP A 125 -2.23 14.39 -5.36
C ASP A 125 -1.57 14.15 -4.01
N ILE A 126 -1.39 12.89 -3.61
CA ILE A 126 -0.62 12.55 -2.40
C ILE A 126 0.79 13.12 -2.51
N PHE A 127 1.47 12.89 -3.64
CA PHE A 127 2.84 13.34 -3.84
C PHE A 127 2.91 14.87 -3.84
N ARG A 128 1.97 15.52 -4.54
CA ARG A 128 1.88 16.99 -4.64
C ARG A 128 1.59 17.65 -3.28
N ILE A 129 0.58 17.18 -2.55
CA ILE A 129 0.13 17.78 -1.28
C ILE A 129 1.20 17.63 -0.19
N ASN A 130 1.92 16.50 -0.19
CA ASN A 130 2.98 16.24 0.77
C ASN A 130 4.35 16.79 0.34
N GLY A 131 4.47 17.36 -0.86
CA GLY A 131 5.75 17.84 -1.39
C GLY A 131 6.78 16.72 -1.59
N ILE A 132 6.33 15.51 -1.96
CA ILE A 132 7.17 14.35 -2.21
C ILE A 132 7.83 14.53 -3.58
N LEU A 133 9.10 14.95 -3.57
CA LEU A 133 9.92 15.12 -4.78
C LEU A 133 10.68 13.85 -5.18
N GLN A 134 10.76 12.89 -4.26
CA GLN A 134 11.34 11.56 -4.45
C GLN A 134 10.62 10.60 -3.50
N CYS A 135 10.25 9.44 -4.01
CA CYS A 135 9.70 8.34 -3.21
C CYS A 135 10.69 7.18 -3.31
N ASP A 136 11.40 6.92 -2.21
CA ASP A 136 12.35 5.81 -2.19
C ASP A 136 11.60 4.48 -2.12
N TYR A 137 10.46 4.41 -1.43
CA TYR A 137 9.70 3.19 -1.29
C TYR A 137 8.19 3.43 -1.26
N LEU A 138 7.46 2.74 -2.13
CA LEU A 138 6.00 2.71 -2.16
C LEU A 138 5.51 1.30 -1.80
N LYS A 139 4.89 1.15 -0.63
CA LYS A 139 4.16 -0.06 -0.24
C LYS A 139 2.68 0.10 -0.60
N MET A 140 2.07 -0.95 -1.17
CA MET A 140 0.64 -0.98 -1.44
C MET A 140 0.03 -2.33 -1.09
N ASP A 141 -0.97 -2.32 -0.22
CA ASP A 141 -1.84 -3.47 0.01
C ASP A 141 -3.25 -2.91 0.19
N CYS A 142 -4.02 -2.95 -0.89
CA CYS A 142 -5.26 -2.19 -1.04
C CYS A 142 -6.39 -3.10 -1.51
N GLU A 143 -6.25 -4.42 -1.39
CA GLU A 143 -7.33 -5.39 -1.65
C GLU A 143 -7.97 -5.21 -3.04
N GLY A 144 -7.13 -4.99 -4.06
CA GLY A 144 -7.50 -4.81 -5.47
C GLY A 144 -7.45 -3.36 -5.97
N GLY A 145 -7.17 -2.38 -5.11
CA GLY A 145 -7.03 -0.98 -5.49
C GLY A 145 -5.74 -0.67 -6.27
N GLU A 146 -4.76 -1.56 -6.23
CA GLU A 146 -3.39 -1.33 -6.71
C GLU A 146 -3.35 -1.05 -8.21
N TYR A 147 -4.16 -1.77 -8.98
CA TYR A 147 -4.27 -1.66 -10.44
C TYR A 147 -4.69 -0.24 -10.85
N GLU A 148 -5.83 0.20 -10.33
CA GLU A 148 -6.42 1.49 -10.66
C GLU A 148 -5.52 2.66 -10.23
N ILE A 149 -4.88 2.55 -9.06
CA ILE A 149 -3.93 3.55 -8.56
C ILE A 149 -2.74 3.69 -9.51
N LEU A 150 -2.09 2.58 -9.87
CA LEU A 150 -0.87 2.61 -10.68
C LEU A 150 -1.16 2.96 -12.14
N PHE A 151 -2.27 2.46 -12.71
CA PHE A 151 -2.61 2.74 -14.11
C PHE A 151 -3.02 4.18 -14.37
N HIS A 152 -3.54 4.87 -13.36
CA HIS A 152 -3.90 6.29 -13.44
C HIS A 152 -2.81 7.24 -12.92
N ALA A 153 -1.76 6.73 -12.30
CA ALA A 153 -0.63 7.55 -11.86
C ALA A 153 0.08 8.19 -13.06
N SER A 154 0.37 9.49 -12.96
CA SER A 154 1.07 10.17 -14.04
C SER A 154 2.51 9.63 -14.23
N PRO A 155 3.06 9.71 -15.46
CA PRO A 155 4.46 9.39 -15.70
C PRO A 155 5.45 10.13 -14.78
N ASN A 156 5.14 11.37 -14.39
CA ASN A 156 5.99 12.16 -13.51
C ASN A 156 6.07 11.54 -12.11
N THR A 157 4.94 11.10 -11.58
CA THR A 157 4.86 10.42 -10.27
C THR A 157 5.56 9.06 -10.32
N LEU A 158 5.30 8.25 -11.35
CA LEU A 158 5.97 6.95 -11.53
C LEU A 158 7.49 7.06 -11.73
N ASN A 159 7.97 8.18 -12.26
CA ASN A 159 9.40 8.40 -12.50
C ASN A 159 10.18 8.77 -11.24
N ILE A 160 9.54 9.31 -10.20
CA ILE A 160 10.22 9.67 -8.94
C ILE A 160 10.15 8.56 -7.89
N ILE A 161 9.47 7.44 -8.20
CA ILE A 161 9.44 6.24 -7.36
C ILE A 161 10.62 5.34 -7.71
N ARG A 162 11.38 4.92 -6.69
CA ARG A 162 12.55 4.03 -6.85
C ARG A 162 12.21 2.57 -6.64
N HIS A 163 11.43 2.27 -5.60
CA HIS A 163 11.02 0.93 -5.22
C HIS A 163 9.50 0.90 -5.00
N ILE A 164 8.86 -0.16 -5.47
CA ILE A 164 7.45 -0.49 -5.23
C ILE A 164 7.42 -1.91 -4.71
N CYS A 165 6.71 -2.14 -3.61
CA CYS A 165 6.29 -3.46 -3.18
C CYS A 165 4.79 -3.44 -2.98
N LEU A 166 4.09 -4.40 -3.58
CA LEU A 166 2.65 -4.50 -3.40
C LEU A 166 2.19 -5.95 -3.29
N GLU A 167 1.09 -6.16 -2.58
CA GLU A 167 0.32 -7.40 -2.68
C GLU A 167 -0.71 -7.24 -3.81
N TYR A 168 -0.66 -8.13 -4.81
CA TYR A 168 -1.62 -8.14 -5.90
C TYR A 168 -2.80 -9.06 -5.57
N HIS A 169 -3.98 -8.68 -6.06
CA HIS A 169 -5.26 -9.33 -5.77
C HIS A 169 -5.97 -9.71 -7.08
N ASP A 170 -5.55 -10.83 -7.69
CA ASP A 170 -6.09 -11.27 -8.98
C ASP A 170 -7.57 -11.67 -8.86
N GLY A 171 -8.36 -11.39 -9.91
CA GLY A 171 -9.79 -11.74 -9.94
C GLY A 171 -10.71 -10.80 -9.15
N PHE A 172 -10.17 -9.75 -8.53
CA PHE A 172 -10.96 -8.66 -7.93
C PHE A 172 -11.30 -7.55 -8.94
N THR A 173 -10.57 -7.47 -10.05
CA THR A 173 -10.79 -6.54 -11.16
C THR A 173 -10.73 -7.30 -12.49
N ASP A 174 -10.91 -6.58 -13.62
CA ASP A 174 -10.70 -7.13 -14.96
C ASP A 174 -9.20 -7.30 -15.30
N TYR A 175 -8.31 -6.86 -14.41
CA TYR A 175 -6.85 -6.92 -14.55
C TYR A 175 -6.24 -8.03 -13.69
N ASP A 176 -5.05 -8.47 -14.08
CA ASP A 176 -4.23 -9.39 -13.30
C ASP A 176 -2.80 -8.87 -13.09
N HIS A 177 -2.03 -9.50 -12.21
CA HIS A 177 -0.67 -9.07 -11.87
C HIS A 177 0.26 -8.97 -13.09
N SER A 178 -0.01 -9.66 -14.19
CA SER A 178 0.76 -9.53 -15.44
C SER A 178 0.58 -8.16 -16.08
N ASP A 179 -0.61 -7.55 -15.94
CA ASP A 179 -0.86 -6.18 -16.38
C ASP A 179 -0.05 -5.17 -15.57
N LEU A 180 0.03 -5.36 -14.25
CA LEU A 180 0.89 -4.55 -13.38
C LEU A 180 2.37 -4.68 -13.77
N VAL A 181 2.84 -5.91 -13.99
CA VAL A 181 4.21 -6.19 -14.45
C VAL A 181 4.47 -5.45 -15.77
N GLY A 182 3.60 -5.61 -16.76
CA GLY A 182 3.75 -4.99 -18.07
C GLY A 182 3.69 -3.47 -18.02
N HIS A 183 2.84 -2.90 -17.16
CA HIS A 183 2.75 -1.46 -16.95
C HIS A 183 4.03 -0.91 -16.33
N LEU A 184 4.50 -1.47 -15.22
CA LEU A 184 5.70 -1.00 -14.52
C LEU A 184 6.96 -1.17 -15.36
N GLN A 185 7.08 -2.25 -16.13
CA GLN A 185 8.19 -2.44 -17.06
C GLN A 185 8.24 -1.36 -18.16
N LYS A 186 7.09 -0.88 -18.66
CA LYS A 186 7.04 0.25 -19.63
C LYS A 186 7.60 1.54 -19.04
N PHE A 187 7.50 1.72 -17.72
CA PHE A 187 8.08 2.85 -17.00
C PHE A 187 9.54 2.61 -16.57
N GLY A 188 10.15 1.49 -16.96
CA GLY A 188 11.57 1.21 -16.75
C GLY A 188 11.89 0.57 -15.39
N PHE A 189 10.91 0.00 -14.71
CA PHE A 189 11.16 -0.84 -13.54
C PHE A 189 11.59 -2.25 -13.95
N LYS A 190 12.52 -2.83 -13.19
CA LYS A 190 12.70 -4.28 -13.13
C LYS A 190 11.67 -4.83 -12.16
N VAL A 191 10.98 -5.90 -12.53
CA VAL A 191 9.87 -6.45 -11.75
C VAL A 191 10.11 -7.93 -11.48
N THR A 192 9.89 -8.34 -10.23
CA THR A 192 9.83 -9.74 -9.80
C THR A 192 8.51 -9.98 -9.07
N THR A 193 8.03 -11.21 -9.10
CA THR A 193 6.81 -11.60 -8.38
C THR A 193 7.06 -12.85 -7.54
N ARG A 194 6.31 -12.97 -6.44
CA ARG A 194 6.30 -14.13 -5.57
C ARG A 194 4.85 -14.47 -5.24
N ARG A 195 4.41 -15.64 -5.67
CA ARG A 195 3.05 -16.13 -5.38
C ARG A 195 2.89 -16.45 -3.90
N ASN A 196 1.70 -16.19 -3.38
CA ASN A 196 1.30 -16.70 -2.08
C ASN A 196 1.18 -18.25 -2.17
N PRO A 197 1.78 -19.02 -1.24
CA PRO A 197 1.80 -20.48 -1.31
C PRO A 197 0.43 -21.12 -1.01
N VAL A 198 -0.51 -20.37 -0.43
CA VAL A 198 -1.83 -20.84 -0.01
C VAL A 198 -2.94 -20.33 -0.93
N HIS A 199 -2.86 -19.06 -1.34
CA HIS A 199 -3.90 -18.40 -2.13
C HIS A 199 -3.39 -18.06 -3.54
N GLU A 200 -3.90 -18.76 -4.56
CA GLU A 200 -3.43 -18.60 -5.95
C GLU A 200 -3.68 -17.20 -6.52
N TYR A 201 -4.67 -16.49 -5.99
CA TYR A 201 -5.05 -15.14 -6.42
C TYR A 201 -4.25 -14.03 -5.72
N LEU A 202 -3.39 -14.38 -4.75
CA LEU A 202 -2.56 -13.43 -4.00
C LEU A 202 -1.07 -13.64 -4.28
N GLY A 203 -0.31 -12.58 -4.08
CA GLY A 203 1.13 -12.63 -4.01
C GLY A 203 1.76 -11.26 -4.04
N PHE A 204 3.07 -11.24 -3.91
CA PHE A 204 3.83 -10.00 -3.89
C PHE A 204 4.41 -9.69 -5.26
N LEU A 205 4.37 -8.41 -5.63
CA LEU A 205 5.10 -7.83 -6.74
C LEU A 205 6.12 -6.85 -6.19
N TYR A 206 7.36 -6.98 -6.65
CA TYR A 206 8.46 -6.08 -6.31
C TYR A 206 8.97 -5.42 -7.58
N ALA A 207 8.98 -4.09 -7.61
CA ALA A 207 9.48 -3.31 -8.72
C ALA A 207 10.56 -2.34 -8.25
N TYR A 208 11.67 -2.26 -8.99
CA TYR A 208 12.75 -1.34 -8.65
C TYR A 208 13.45 -0.78 -9.87
N ARG A 209 14.05 0.40 -9.72
CA ARG A 209 14.98 0.97 -10.69
C ARG A 209 16.41 0.67 -10.27
N GLU A 210 17.25 0.24 -11.21
CA GLU A 210 18.70 0.26 -10.97
C GLU A 210 19.14 1.71 -10.88
N THR A 211 19.49 2.16 -9.68
CA THR A 211 20.23 3.40 -9.56
C THR A 211 21.64 3.13 -10.04
N GLY A 212 22.06 3.83 -11.10
CA GLY A 212 23.46 3.87 -11.50
C GLY A 212 24.31 4.26 -10.28
N GLU A 213 25.36 3.50 -10.05
CA GLU A 213 26.35 3.70 -8.99
C GLU A 213 26.92 5.12 -8.95
#